data_AF-A0A4Q4TKZ1-F1
#
_entry.id   AF-A0A4Q4TKZ1-F1
#
_cell.length_a   1.000
_cell.length_b   1.000
_cell.length_c   1.000
_cell.angle_alpha   90.00
_cell.angle_beta   90.00
_cell.angle_gamma   90.00
#
_symmetry.space_group_name_H-M   'P 1'
#
loop_
_entity.id
_entity.type
_entity.pdbx_description
1 polymer ?
#
loop_
_entity_poly.entity_id
_entity_poly.type
_entity_poly.pdbx_seq_one_letter_code
_entity_poly.pdbx_strand_id
1 'polypeptide(L)'
;MAPGVVSQITEDDLFSGPPRQSSVPSLNELRTMSGRGSATMTPALVMPSTIDTGDQTFPSAPVVDFISTIFNTQAKLAGLSQAVAEYLAWAKSSPNEAGNAELLEILEGRVMEMHHLASTKHWAAFKHMTASIERSDFYLTLKRLETDLTVQTIRSSKFFHENYDIKASLAEQEIDLND
;
A
#
# COMPACT_ATOMS: atom_id res chain seq x y z
N MET A 1 53.96 -47.43 41.08
CA MET A 1 54.36 -46.25 40.27
C MET A 1 53.21 -45.92 39.34
N ALA A 2 52.58 -44.77 39.51
CA ALA A 2 51.73 -44.12 38.50
C ALA A 2 52.61 -43.12 37.71
N PRO A 3 52.13 -42.44 36.64
CA PRO A 3 51.12 -42.77 35.64
C PRO A 3 51.66 -42.54 34.19
N GLY A 4 50.87 -42.86 33.16
CA GLY A 4 51.24 -42.60 31.76
C GLY A 4 50.03 -42.40 30.85
N VAL A 5 49.38 -41.25 31.05
CA VAL A 5 48.63 -40.40 30.08
C VAL A 5 47.70 -41.08 29.06
N VAL A 6 46.41 -40.89 29.33
CA VAL A 6 45.29 -40.86 28.38
C VAL A 6 45.41 -39.61 27.49
N SER A 7 45.36 -39.78 26.17
CA SER A 7 45.03 -38.71 25.20
C SER A 7 44.07 -39.30 24.18
N GLN A 8 42.77 -39.10 24.40
CA GLN A 8 41.96 -38.01 23.84
C GLN A 8 41.47 -38.34 22.43
N ILE A 9 40.26 -38.90 22.43
CA ILE A 9 39.30 -38.86 21.34
C ILE A 9 39.13 -37.37 20.97
N THR A 10 39.46 -37.01 19.74
CA THR A 10 39.24 -35.67 19.21
C THR A 10 37.75 -35.54 18.87
N GLU A 11 36.98 -35.09 19.85
CA GLU A 11 35.79 -34.29 19.60
C GLU A 11 36.30 -32.91 19.16
N ASP A 12 36.04 -32.52 17.91
CA ASP A 12 35.82 -31.13 17.56
C ASP A 12 34.98 -31.07 16.28
N ASP A 13 33.69 -31.15 16.57
CA ASP A 13 32.54 -30.89 15.72
C ASP A 13 32.57 -29.41 15.29
N LEU A 14 33.30 -29.09 14.22
CA LEU A 14 33.46 -27.73 13.69
C LEU A 14 32.66 -27.48 12.39
N PHE A 15 31.62 -28.27 12.15
CA PHE A 15 30.60 -28.01 11.14
C PHE A 15 29.27 -27.64 11.80
N SER A 16 29.25 -26.50 12.49
CA SER A 16 28.01 -25.83 12.88
C SER A 16 28.26 -24.33 13.00
N GLY A 17 28.49 -23.69 11.85
CA GLY A 17 28.10 -22.29 11.75
C GLY A 17 26.60 -22.19 12.09
N PRO A 18 26.15 -21.15 12.81
CA PRO A 18 24.73 -20.99 13.09
C PRO A 18 23.99 -21.05 11.75
N PRO A 19 22.81 -21.70 11.65
CA PRO A 19 22.00 -21.57 10.46
C PRO A 19 21.85 -20.08 10.24
N ARG A 20 22.37 -19.57 9.12
CA ARG A 20 22.06 -18.21 8.69
C ARG A 20 20.57 -18.24 8.43
N GLN A 21 19.77 -17.99 9.46
CA GLN A 21 18.42 -17.52 9.30
C GLN A 21 18.58 -16.27 8.46
N SER A 22 18.36 -16.44 7.16
CA SER A 22 18.33 -15.35 6.19
C SER A 22 17.06 -14.58 6.49
N SER A 23 17.05 -13.88 7.62
CA SER A 23 15.95 -13.07 8.09
C SER A 23 15.70 -11.98 7.06
N VAL A 24 14.46 -11.86 6.62
CA VAL A 24 14.04 -10.77 5.73
C VAL A 24 14.47 -9.44 6.35
N PRO A 25 15.26 -8.60 5.64
CA PRO A 25 15.74 -7.33 6.17
C PRO A 25 14.60 -6.32 6.34
N SER A 26 14.78 -5.36 7.23
CA SER A 26 13.89 -4.20 7.34
C SER A 26 14.00 -3.27 6.12
N LEU A 27 12.98 -2.45 5.87
CA LEU A 27 12.99 -1.44 4.80
C LEU A 27 14.17 -0.46 4.93
N ASN A 28 14.54 -0.10 6.15
CA ASN A 28 15.67 0.80 6.37
C ASN A 28 16.99 0.13 5.96
N GLU A 29 17.17 -1.15 6.27
CA GLU A 29 18.32 -1.93 5.82
C GLU A 29 18.34 -2.08 4.29
N LEU A 30 17.19 -2.32 3.64
CA LEU A 30 17.12 -2.36 2.18
C LEU A 30 17.57 -1.05 1.52
N ARG A 31 17.17 0.09 2.09
CA ARG A 31 17.50 1.42 1.57
C ARG A 31 18.98 1.75 1.75
N THR A 32 19.56 1.40 2.89
CA THR A 32 21.01 1.57 3.11
C THR A 32 21.82 0.65 2.20
N MET A 33 21.39 -0.60 1.99
CA MET A 33 22.03 -1.54 1.05
C MET A 33 21.94 -1.07 -0.40
N SER A 34 20.83 -0.44 -0.79
CA SER A 34 20.60 0.01 -2.17
C SER A 34 21.23 1.37 -2.51
N GLY A 35 21.81 2.08 -1.52
CA GLY A 35 22.30 3.45 -1.71
C GLY A 35 21.21 4.47 -2.08
N ARG A 36 19.93 4.06 -2.08
CA ARG A 36 18.78 4.95 -2.29
C ARG A 36 18.54 5.69 -0.98
N GLY A 37 19.10 6.89 -0.88
CA GLY A 37 18.70 7.85 0.15
C GLY A 37 17.18 8.01 0.16
N SER A 38 16.59 8.04 1.36
CA SER A 38 15.16 8.22 1.59
C SER A 38 14.60 9.31 0.67
N ALA A 39 13.74 8.93 -0.28
CA ALA A 39 13.12 9.89 -1.19
C ALA A 39 12.35 10.93 -0.36
N THR A 40 12.69 12.21 -0.55
CA THR A 40 12.07 13.35 0.10
C THR A 40 10.55 13.31 -0.11
N MET A 41 9.80 13.14 0.97
CA MET A 41 8.33 13.17 0.93
C MET A 41 7.82 14.55 1.33
N THR A 42 7.45 15.37 0.34
CA THR A 42 6.26 16.26 0.43
C THR A 42 6.00 16.96 -0.90
N PRO A 43 4.77 16.93 -1.44
CA PRO A 43 4.27 18.02 -2.27
C PRO A 43 3.91 19.19 -1.35
N ALA A 44 4.47 20.37 -1.61
CA ALA A 44 4.00 21.60 -0.99
C ALA A 44 2.66 22.01 -1.64
N LEU A 45 1.54 21.63 -1.04
CA LEU A 45 0.24 22.18 -1.41
C LEU A 45 0.06 23.54 -0.73
N VAL A 46 0.41 24.61 -1.44
CA VAL A 46 0.07 25.98 -1.05
C VAL A 46 -1.33 26.27 -1.60
N MET A 47 -2.34 26.15 -0.74
CA MET A 47 -3.70 26.58 -1.10
C MET A 47 -3.80 28.10 -0.92
N PRO A 48 -4.24 28.86 -1.94
CA PRO A 48 -4.49 30.29 -1.79
C PRO A 48 -5.66 30.50 -0.82
N SER A 49 -5.41 31.30 0.22
CA SER A 49 -6.38 31.66 1.25
C SER A 49 -7.28 32.79 0.76
N THR A 50 -8.36 32.46 0.06
CA THR A 50 -9.49 33.38 -0.16
C THR A 50 -10.78 32.59 -0.37
N ILE A 51 -11.63 32.56 0.65
CA ILE A 51 -13.07 32.39 0.46
C ILE A 51 -13.75 33.45 1.34
N ASP A 52 -14.18 34.52 0.69
CA ASP A 52 -15.13 35.48 1.23
C ASP A 52 -16.40 34.72 1.61
N THR A 53 -16.65 34.57 2.92
CA THR A 53 -17.76 33.76 3.43
C THR A 53 -19.01 34.63 3.52
N GLY A 54 -19.45 35.12 2.36
CA GLY A 54 -20.76 35.72 2.18
C GLY A 54 -21.84 34.65 2.15
N ASP A 55 -22.42 34.36 3.31
CA ASP A 55 -23.80 33.92 3.48
C ASP A 55 -24.25 32.62 2.76
N GLN A 56 -23.49 31.52 2.90
CA GLN A 56 -24.04 30.17 2.74
C GLN A 56 -23.52 29.20 3.79
N THR A 57 -24.45 28.55 4.49
CA THR A 57 -24.25 27.52 5.52
C THR A 57 -23.81 26.19 4.90
N PHE A 58 -22.77 26.18 4.08
CA PHE A 58 -22.25 24.95 3.48
C PHE A 58 -21.67 24.04 4.58
N PRO A 59 -22.05 22.76 4.65
CA PRO A 59 -21.55 21.83 5.65
C PRO A 59 -20.11 21.42 5.31
N SER A 60 -19.17 22.32 5.57
CA SER A 60 -17.77 22.21 5.18
C SER A 60 -17.00 21.14 5.96
N ALA A 61 -17.31 20.94 7.25
CA ALA A 61 -16.59 19.98 8.09
C ALA A 61 -16.69 18.53 7.58
N PRO A 62 -17.89 17.96 7.28
CA PRO A 62 -17.99 16.61 6.72
C PRO A 62 -17.27 16.45 5.37
N VAL A 63 -17.22 17.51 4.56
CA VAL A 63 -16.51 17.50 3.26
C VAL A 63 -14.99 17.51 3.47
N VAL A 64 -14.48 18.33 4.40
CA VAL A 64 -13.06 18.35 4.77
C VAL A 64 -12.62 16.99 5.31
N ASP A 65 -13.43 16.34 6.15
CA ASP A 65 -13.14 15.02 6.70
C ASP A 65 -13.09 13.93 5.61
N PHE A 66 -14.03 14.00 4.66
CA PHE A 66 -14.05 13.10 3.51
C PHE A 66 -12.79 13.25 2.65
N ILE A 67 -12.45 14.48 2.26
CA ILE A 67 -11.25 14.77 1.46
C ILE A 67 -9.98 14.33 2.20
N SER A 68 -9.87 14.66 3.48
CA SER A 68 -8.74 14.24 4.32
C SER A 68 -8.60 12.72 4.36
N THR A 69 -9.72 11.99 4.43
CA THR A 69 -9.72 10.52 4.42
C THR A 69 -9.22 9.97 3.08
N ILE A 70 -9.57 10.59 1.95
CA ILE A 70 -9.05 10.20 0.63
C ILE A 70 -7.53 10.38 0.59
N PHE A 71 -7.02 11.58 0.90
CA PHE A 71 -5.58 11.85 0.85
C PHE A 71 -4.78 10.94 1.78
N ASN A 72 -5.26 10.72 3.00
CA ASN A 72 -4.64 9.79 3.94
C ASN A 72 -4.64 8.34 3.43
N THR A 73 -5.73 7.91 2.78
CA THR A 73 -5.80 6.58 2.17
C THR A 73 -4.80 6.47 1.02
N GLN A 74 -4.75 7.46 0.12
CA GLN A 74 -3.81 7.48 -1.00
C GLN A 74 -2.34 7.46 -0.54
N ALA A 75 -2.00 8.20 0.52
CA ALA A 75 -0.66 8.17 1.11
C ALA A 75 -0.29 6.77 1.63
N LYS A 76 -1.23 6.04 2.25
CA LYS A 76 -1.02 4.65 2.70
C LYS A 76 -0.84 3.69 1.52
N LEU A 77 -1.65 3.80 0.47
CA LEU A 77 -1.54 2.96 -0.73
C LEU A 77 -0.18 3.18 -1.42
N ALA A 78 0.26 4.44 -1.55
CA ALA A 78 1.57 4.78 -2.09
C ALA A 78 2.71 4.21 -1.23
N GLY A 79 2.64 4.35 0.10
CA GLY A 79 3.65 3.81 1.00
C GLY A 79 3.75 2.27 0.94
N LEU A 80 2.61 1.58 0.95
CA LEU A 80 2.56 0.11 0.85
C LEU A 80 3.09 -0.39 -0.50
N SER A 81 2.68 0.24 -1.60
CA SER A 81 3.12 -0.17 -2.94
C SER A 81 4.62 0.03 -3.14
N GLN A 82 5.17 1.14 -2.64
CA GLN A 82 6.60 1.38 -2.66
C GLN A 82 7.36 0.34 -1.83
N ALA A 83 6.90 0.05 -0.61
CA ALA A 83 7.52 -0.97 0.23
C ALA A 83 7.53 -2.36 -0.42
N VAL A 84 6.40 -2.78 -1.01
CA VAL A 84 6.30 -4.05 -1.74
C VAL A 84 7.28 -4.08 -2.91
N ALA A 85 7.39 -3.00 -3.69
CA ALA A 85 8.34 -2.92 -4.79
C ALA A 85 9.81 -3.02 -4.32
N GLU A 86 10.17 -2.39 -3.20
CA GLU A 86 11.51 -2.48 -2.60
C GLU A 86 11.84 -3.92 -2.19
N TYR A 87 10.90 -4.63 -1.55
CA TYR A 87 11.08 -6.03 -1.17
C TYR A 87 11.13 -6.99 -2.37
N LEU A 88 10.32 -6.79 -3.40
CA LEU A 88 10.38 -7.58 -4.63
C LEU A 88 11.71 -7.40 -5.36
N ALA A 89 12.25 -6.17 -5.39
CA ALA A 89 13.56 -5.90 -5.97
C ALA A 89 14.67 -6.61 -5.20
N TRP A 90 14.61 -6.59 -3.86
CA TRP A 90 15.54 -7.33 -3.02
C TRP A 90 15.48 -8.84 -3.27
N ALA A 91 14.29 -9.44 -3.26
CA ALA A 91 14.10 -10.87 -3.48
C ALA A 91 14.65 -11.34 -4.85
N LYS A 92 14.52 -10.51 -5.89
CA LYS A 92 15.12 -10.77 -7.21
C LYS A 92 16.66 -10.76 -7.19
N SER A 93 17.26 -9.89 -6.36
CA SER A 93 18.71 -9.73 -6.26
C SER A 93 19.39 -10.78 -5.37
N SER A 94 18.65 -11.41 -4.47
CA SER A 94 19.14 -12.41 -3.50
C SER A 94 18.30 -13.69 -3.60
N PRO A 95 18.58 -14.58 -4.57
CA PRO A 95 17.81 -15.81 -4.74
C PRO A 95 18.11 -16.77 -3.57
N ASN A 96 17.28 -16.70 -2.53
CA ASN A 96 17.16 -17.72 -1.50
C ASN A 96 15.76 -18.34 -1.60
N GLU A 97 15.68 -19.52 -2.21
CA GLU A 97 14.40 -20.13 -2.62
C GLU A 97 13.40 -20.32 -1.46
N ALA A 98 13.87 -20.70 -0.28
CA ALA A 98 13.01 -20.92 0.89
C ALA A 98 12.56 -19.60 1.55
N GLY A 99 13.47 -18.63 1.70
CA GLY A 99 13.14 -17.32 2.29
C GLY A 99 12.29 -16.44 1.36
N ASN A 100 12.37 -16.67 0.06
CA ASN A 100 11.58 -15.96 -0.94
C ASN A 100 10.11 -16.39 -0.93
N ALA A 101 9.80 -17.65 -0.63
CA ALA A 101 8.42 -18.13 -0.55
C ALA A 101 7.65 -17.46 0.60
N GLU A 102 8.22 -17.44 1.80
CA GLU A 102 7.64 -16.76 2.98
C GLU A 102 7.51 -15.25 2.74
N LEU A 103 8.53 -14.62 2.14
CA LEU A 103 8.44 -13.21 1.78
C LEU A 103 7.31 -12.95 0.78
N LEU A 104 7.17 -13.77 -0.27
CA LEU A 104 6.11 -13.58 -1.26
C LEU A 104 4.71 -13.68 -0.64
N GLU A 105 4.49 -14.60 0.31
CA GLU A 105 3.23 -14.70 1.06
C GLU A 105 2.97 -13.42 1.87
N ILE A 106 3.99 -12.88 2.54
CA ILE A 106 3.88 -11.60 3.25
C ILE A 106 3.52 -10.46 2.29
N LEU A 107 4.18 -10.40 1.13
CA LEU A 107 3.95 -9.35 0.14
C LEU A 107 2.55 -9.45 -0.50
N GLU A 108 2.07 -10.67 -0.76
CA GLU A 108 0.68 -10.91 -1.17
C GLU A 108 -0.28 -10.36 -0.12
N GLY A 109 -0.06 -10.67 1.17
CA GLY A 109 -0.85 -10.12 2.26
C GLY A 109 -0.89 -8.58 2.28
N ARG A 110 0.23 -7.91 1.98
CA ARG A 110 0.30 -6.44 1.91
C ARG A 110 -0.40 -5.88 0.68
N VAL A 111 -0.34 -6.56 -0.46
CA VAL A 111 -1.11 -6.19 -1.65
C VAL A 111 -2.61 -6.36 -1.41
N MET A 112 -3.02 -7.41 -0.71
CA MET A 112 -4.42 -7.63 -0.33
C MET A 112 -4.91 -6.58 0.69
N GLU A 113 -4.08 -6.20 1.65
CA GLU A 113 -4.37 -5.08 2.57
C GLU A 113 -4.54 -3.75 1.80
N MET A 114 -3.64 -3.47 0.85
CA MET A 114 -3.72 -2.31 -0.03
C MET A 114 -5.03 -2.32 -0.84
N HIS A 115 -5.40 -3.46 -1.43
CA HIS A 115 -6.65 -3.63 -2.15
C HIS A 115 -7.86 -3.36 -1.25
N HIS A 116 -7.85 -3.88 -0.02
CA HIS A 116 -8.94 -3.65 0.94
C HIS A 116 -9.09 -2.16 1.30
N LEU A 117 -7.99 -1.46 1.56
CA LEU A 117 -8.00 -0.02 1.82
C LEU A 117 -8.54 0.75 0.61
N ALA A 118 -8.06 0.42 -0.59
CA ALA A 118 -8.44 1.06 -1.84
C ALA A 118 -9.93 0.85 -2.15
N SER A 119 -10.50 -0.32 -1.85
CA SER A 119 -11.89 -0.66 -2.19
C SER A 119 -12.93 -0.23 -1.16
N THR A 120 -12.55 0.05 0.08
CA THR A 120 -13.53 0.27 1.17
C THR A 120 -13.48 1.66 1.82
N LYS A 121 -12.29 2.21 2.06
CA LYS A 121 -12.14 3.37 2.97
C LYS A 121 -12.78 4.64 2.43
N HIS A 122 -12.58 4.92 1.14
CA HIS A 122 -13.16 6.10 0.51
C HIS A 122 -14.70 6.01 0.43
N TRP A 123 -15.25 4.83 0.13
CA TRP A 123 -16.70 4.59 0.12
C TRP A 123 -17.33 4.75 1.49
N ALA A 124 -16.69 4.25 2.55
CA ALA A 124 -17.17 4.44 3.92
C ALA A 124 -17.19 5.92 4.30
N ALA A 125 -16.14 6.67 3.95
CA ALA A 125 -16.05 8.11 4.19
C ALA A 125 -17.11 8.90 3.40
N PHE A 126 -17.33 8.54 2.14
CA PHE A 126 -18.36 9.16 1.29
C PHE A 126 -19.77 8.96 1.87
N LYS A 127 -20.09 7.74 2.31
CA LYS A 127 -21.38 7.43 2.95
C LYS A 127 -21.57 8.20 4.26
N HIS A 128 -20.52 8.29 5.07
CA HIS A 128 -20.54 9.07 6.32
C HIS A 128 -20.79 10.56 6.06
N MET A 129 -20.09 11.14 5.08
CA MET A 129 -20.29 12.53 4.66
C MET A 129 -21.73 12.74 4.19
N THR A 130 -22.23 11.87 3.32
CA THR A 130 -23.59 11.98 2.75
C THR A 130 -24.67 11.91 3.83
N ALA A 131 -24.54 11.00 4.80
CA ALA A 131 -25.45 10.91 5.94
C ALA A 131 -25.42 12.18 6.83
N SER A 132 -24.25 12.80 6.96
CA SER A 132 -24.08 14.02 7.77
C SER A 132 -24.69 15.26 7.11
N ILE A 133 -24.97 15.21 5.80
CA ILE A 133 -25.48 16.33 4.98
C ILE A 133 -26.92 16.06 4.50
N GLU A 134 -27.60 15.03 5.03
CA GLU A 134 -28.90 14.55 4.53
C GLU A 134 -30.01 15.60 4.43
N ARG A 135 -29.96 16.64 5.28
CA ARG A 135 -30.96 17.73 5.31
C ARG A 135 -30.61 18.92 4.42
N SER A 136 -29.51 18.85 3.67
CA SER A 136 -29.10 19.91 2.74
C SER A 136 -29.69 19.68 1.35
N ASP A 137 -29.96 20.77 0.63
CA ASP A 137 -30.33 20.75 -0.79
C ASP A 137 -29.28 20.03 -1.67
N PHE A 138 -28.04 19.90 -1.17
CA PHE A 138 -26.95 19.20 -1.83
C PHE A 138 -27.07 17.65 -1.79
N TYR A 139 -27.94 17.10 -0.94
CA TYR A 139 -28.05 15.65 -0.73
C TYR A 139 -28.45 14.88 -2.00
N LEU A 140 -29.43 15.39 -2.77
CA LEU A 140 -29.86 14.74 -4.02
C LEU A 140 -28.73 14.69 -5.05
N THR A 141 -27.92 15.74 -5.11
CA THR A 141 -26.71 15.79 -5.95
C THR A 141 -25.69 14.75 -5.50
N LEU A 142 -25.45 14.60 -4.19
CA LEU A 142 -24.57 13.56 -3.66
C LEU A 142 -25.08 12.15 -3.95
N LYS A 143 -26.40 11.91 -3.91
CA LYS A 143 -27.00 10.61 -4.25
C LYS A 143 -26.85 10.25 -5.71
N ARG A 144 -27.01 11.24 -6.61
CA ARG A 144 -26.70 11.04 -8.03
C ARG A 144 -25.22 10.71 -8.21
N LEU A 145 -24.34 11.48 -7.58
CA LEU A 145 -22.90 11.23 -7.62
C LEU A 145 -22.53 9.84 -7.08
N GLU A 146 -23.16 9.37 -6.01
CA GLU A 146 -22.97 8.01 -5.47
C GLU A 146 -23.22 6.94 -6.54
N THR A 147 -24.30 7.12 -7.30
CA THR A 147 -24.70 6.20 -8.38
C THR A 147 -23.67 6.22 -9.49
N ASP A 148 -23.29 7.40 -9.96
CA ASP A 148 -22.32 7.58 -11.05
C ASP A 148 -20.95 6.97 -10.68
N LEU A 149 -20.46 7.26 -9.47
CA LEU A 149 -19.19 6.70 -8.95
C LEU A 149 -19.25 5.18 -8.77
N THR A 150 -20.42 4.64 -8.40
CA THR A 150 -20.60 3.18 -8.25
C THR A 150 -20.50 2.50 -9.61
N VAL A 151 -21.19 3.04 -10.63
CA VAL A 151 -21.11 2.54 -12.00
C VAL A 151 -19.68 2.57 -12.52
N GLN A 152 -18.98 3.69 -12.32
CA GLN A 152 -17.57 3.83 -12.74
C GLN A 152 -16.65 2.84 -12.00
N THR A 153 -16.88 2.61 -10.71
CA THR A 153 -16.09 1.65 -9.91
C THR A 153 -16.30 0.22 -10.40
N ILE A 154 -17.54 -0.17 -10.69
CA ILE A 154 -17.87 -1.50 -11.22
C ILE A 154 -17.22 -1.70 -12.59
N ARG A 155 -17.31 -0.71 -13.49
CA ARG A 155 -16.71 -0.76 -14.82
C ARG A 155 -15.19 -0.91 -14.75
N SER A 156 -14.53 -0.10 -13.93
CA SER A 156 -13.08 -0.20 -13.70
C SER A 156 -12.71 -1.58 -13.13
N SER A 157 -13.46 -2.08 -12.13
CA SER A 157 -13.24 -3.41 -11.57
C SER A 157 -13.39 -4.52 -12.61
N LYS A 158 -14.35 -4.39 -13.53
CA LYS A 158 -14.55 -5.35 -14.62
C LYS A 158 -13.35 -5.38 -15.57
N PHE A 159 -12.81 -4.22 -15.93
CA PHE A 159 -11.59 -4.14 -16.73
C PHE A 159 -10.44 -4.91 -16.06
N PHE A 160 -10.17 -4.66 -14.78
CA PHE A 160 -9.09 -5.36 -14.06
C PHE A 160 -9.32 -6.86 -13.86
N HIS A 161 -10.57 -7.31 -13.90
CA HIS A 161 -10.91 -8.73 -13.77
C HIS A 161 -10.82 -9.48 -15.11
N GLU A 162 -11.27 -8.86 -16.19
CA GLU A 162 -11.50 -9.55 -17.47
C GLU A 162 -10.47 -9.21 -18.55
N ASN A 163 -9.94 -7.99 -18.55
CA ASN A 163 -9.19 -7.43 -19.69
C ASN A 163 -7.78 -6.95 -19.35
N TYR A 164 -7.44 -6.84 -18.06
CA TYR A 164 -6.12 -6.34 -17.65
C TYR A 164 -5.01 -7.34 -17.96
N ASP A 165 -4.01 -6.87 -18.71
CA ASP A 165 -2.77 -7.59 -18.98
C ASP A 165 -1.65 -7.06 -18.08
N ILE A 166 -1.15 -7.93 -17.19
CA ILE A 166 -0.06 -7.62 -16.27
C ILE A 166 1.28 -7.33 -16.99
N LYS A 167 1.43 -7.72 -18.26
CA LYS A 167 2.66 -7.51 -19.03
C LYS A 167 2.73 -6.12 -19.68
N ALA A 168 1.59 -5.46 -19.85
CA ALA A 168 1.50 -4.11 -20.38
C ALA A 168 1.37 -3.10 -19.23
N SER A 169 1.84 -1.87 -19.44
CA SER A 169 1.56 -0.77 -18.51
C SER A 169 0.09 -0.37 -18.58
N LEU A 170 -0.43 0.28 -17.52
CA LEU A 170 -1.83 0.73 -17.53
C LEU A 170 -2.09 1.81 -18.59
N ALA A 171 -1.09 2.63 -18.93
CA ALA A 171 -1.23 3.68 -19.95
C ALA A 171 -1.36 3.13 -21.38
N GLU A 172 -0.89 1.91 -21.60
CA GLU A 172 -0.98 1.20 -22.89
C GLU A 172 -2.30 0.43 -23.04
N GLN A 173 -3.10 0.34 -21.97
CA GLN A 173 -4.34 -0.43 -21.96
C GLN A 173 -5.54 0.53 -21.97
N GLU A 174 -6.40 0.42 -22.98
CA GLU A 174 -7.62 1.24 -23.05
C GLU A 174 -8.62 0.78 -21.98
N ILE A 175 -8.86 1.66 -21.00
CA ILE A 175 -9.99 1.52 -20.09
C ILE A 175 -11.16 2.21 -20.76
N ASP A 176 -12.01 1.43 -21.41
CA ASP A 176 -13.20 1.98 -22.06
C ASP A 176 -14.19 2.44 -20.97
N LEU A 177 -14.17 3.75 -20.68
CA LEU A 177 -14.96 4.38 -19.60
C LEU A 177 -16.28 4.97 -20.09
N ASN A 178 -16.58 4.92 -21.40
CA ASN A 178 -17.77 5.52 -22.00
C ASN A 178 -18.71 4.46 -22.59
N ASP A 179 -19.96 4.44 -22.13
CA ASP A 179 -21.14 4.06 -22.93
C ASP A 179 -22.22 5.11 -22.66
#